data_AF-A0A1B2HL66-F1
#
_entry.id   AF-A0A1B2HL66-F1
#
_cell.length_a   1.000
_cell.length_b   1.000
_cell.length_c   1.000
_cell.angle_alpha   90.00
_cell.angle_beta   90.00
_cell.angle_gamma   90.00
#
_symmetry.space_group_name_H-M   'P 1'
#
loop_
_entity.id
_entity.type
_entity.pdbx_description
1 polymer ?
#
loop_
_entity_poly.entity_id
_entity_poly.type
_entity_poly.pdbx_seq_one_letter_code
_entity_poly.pdbx_strand_id
1 'polypeptide(L)'
;MKRRVISLLLALGCTAGLTACTNNEDKFVSELKAAGFTNPGEPSTEKEKKSKKVGKRTVKSSEKTIEVVVRVKGCDLEFAKISGQSGYWLDELHVNGQEPEWPNYPENLNREQTIALLAGSSTKPDGFTSCYKPNEA
;
A
#
# COMPACT_ATOMS: atom_id res chain seq x y z
N MET A 1 -54.02 -41.77 4.32
CA MET A 1 -52.99 -41.04 3.53
C MET A 1 -51.70 -41.00 4.34
N LYS A 2 -50.61 -41.59 3.82
CA LYS A 2 -49.30 -41.72 4.49
C LYS A 2 -48.54 -40.39 4.41
N ARG A 3 -48.24 -39.74 5.54
CA ARG A 3 -47.33 -38.59 5.59
C ARG A 3 -45.95 -39.06 6.04
N ARG A 4 -44.98 -39.00 5.13
CA ARG A 4 -43.57 -39.27 5.38
C ARG A 4 -42.98 -38.09 6.13
N VAL A 5 -42.37 -38.34 7.28
CA VAL A 5 -41.54 -37.38 8.00
C VAL A 5 -40.17 -37.38 7.33
N ILE A 6 -39.80 -36.27 6.70
CA ILE A 6 -38.47 -36.07 6.12
C ILE A 6 -37.62 -35.42 7.21
N SER A 7 -36.74 -36.22 7.82
CA SER A 7 -35.69 -35.73 8.71
C SER A 7 -34.67 -34.94 7.89
N LEU A 8 -34.76 -33.60 7.95
CA LEU A 8 -33.71 -32.70 7.49
C LEU A 8 -32.64 -32.61 8.59
N LEU A 9 -31.74 -33.59 8.63
CA LEU A 9 -30.41 -33.43 9.23
C LEU A 9 -29.60 -32.54 8.29
N LEU A 10 -29.69 -31.22 8.47
CA LEU A 10 -28.75 -30.29 7.85
C LEU A 10 -27.57 -30.14 8.81
N ALA A 11 -26.50 -30.87 8.49
CA ALA A 11 -25.23 -30.80 9.17
C ALA A 11 -24.74 -29.35 9.24
N LEU A 12 -24.47 -28.87 10.45
CA LEU A 12 -23.53 -27.78 10.71
C LEU A 12 -22.15 -28.25 10.21
N GLY A 13 -21.92 -28.11 8.91
CA GLY A 13 -20.58 -28.12 8.36
C GLY A 13 -19.93 -26.83 8.78
N CYS A 14 -19.04 -26.89 9.78
CA CYS A 14 -18.08 -25.84 10.05
C CYS A 14 -17.43 -25.45 8.72
N THR A 15 -17.84 -24.33 8.13
CA THR A 15 -16.97 -23.59 7.25
C THR A 15 -15.85 -23.12 8.16
N ALA A 16 -14.80 -23.94 8.26
CA ALA A 16 -13.50 -23.46 8.64
C ALA A 16 -13.22 -22.33 7.67
N GLY A 17 -13.49 -21.10 8.11
CA GLY A 17 -13.02 -19.92 7.44
C GLY A 17 -11.54 -20.13 7.33
N LEU A 18 -11.07 -20.44 6.12
CA LEU A 18 -9.76 -20.04 5.69
C LEU A 18 -9.77 -18.53 5.90
N THR A 19 -9.41 -18.12 7.12
CA THR A 19 -8.82 -16.82 7.34
C THR A 19 -7.58 -16.90 6.49
N ALA A 20 -7.73 -16.52 5.21
CA ALA A 20 -6.61 -16.29 4.34
C ALA A 20 -5.68 -15.43 5.18
N CYS A 21 -4.54 -16.00 5.56
CA CYS A 21 -3.47 -15.24 6.14
C CYS A 21 -2.97 -14.37 5.00
N THR A 22 -3.75 -13.33 4.64
CA THR A 22 -3.38 -12.36 3.62
C THR A 22 -2.06 -11.80 4.08
N ASN A 23 -1.03 -11.99 3.24
CA ASN A 23 0.29 -11.47 3.53
C ASN A 23 0.17 -9.94 3.65
N ASN A 24 1.06 -9.31 4.40
CA ASN A 24 1.00 -7.86 4.61
C ASN A 24 1.09 -7.08 3.30
N GLU A 25 1.71 -7.67 2.27
CA GLU A 25 1.75 -7.20 0.88
C GLU A 25 0.33 -7.11 0.26
N ASP A 26 -0.44 -8.20 0.28
CA ASP A 26 -1.82 -8.22 -0.24
C ASP A 26 -2.73 -7.25 0.51
N LYS A 27 -2.54 -7.15 1.83
CA LYS A 27 -3.27 -6.19 2.66
C LYS A 27 -2.93 -4.76 2.24
N PHE A 28 -1.67 -4.47 1.94
CA PHE A 28 -1.27 -3.14 1.49
C PHE A 28 -1.93 -2.77 0.15
N VAL A 29 -1.86 -3.66 -0.83
CA VAL A 29 -2.54 -3.47 -2.12
C VAL A 29 -4.05 -3.25 -1.92
N SER A 30 -4.65 -3.99 -0.99
CA SER A 30 -6.07 -3.84 -0.64
C SER A 30 -6.37 -2.49 0.02
N GLU A 31 -5.49 -2.00 0.90
CA GLU A 31 -5.60 -0.67 1.53
C GLU A 31 -5.49 0.45 0.48
N LEU A 32 -4.58 0.35 -0.47
CA LEU A 32 -4.44 1.30 -1.58
C LEU A 32 -5.69 1.31 -2.47
N LYS A 33 -6.24 0.14 -2.80
CA LYS A 33 -7.51 0.02 -3.52
C LYS A 33 -8.66 0.64 -2.73
N ALA A 34 -8.74 0.38 -1.43
CA ALA A 34 -9.77 0.94 -0.55
C ALA A 34 -9.66 2.47 -0.43
N ALA A 35 -8.46 3.03 -0.53
CA ALA A 35 -8.25 4.48 -0.61
C ALA A 35 -8.73 5.08 -1.95
N GLY A 36 -8.97 4.27 -2.97
CA GLY A 36 -9.45 4.71 -4.28
C GLY A 36 -8.36 4.80 -5.35
N PHE A 37 -7.26 4.05 -5.19
CA PHE A 37 -6.33 3.78 -6.29
C PHE A 37 -6.85 2.61 -7.13
N THR A 38 -6.91 2.77 -8.45
CA THR A 38 -7.61 1.84 -9.34
C THR A 38 -6.74 0.63 -9.71
N ASN A 39 -5.42 0.81 -9.84
CA ASN A 39 -4.50 -0.26 -10.26
C ASN A 39 -3.14 -0.17 -9.55
N PRO A 40 -3.03 -0.50 -8.24
CA PRO A 40 -1.73 -0.66 -7.61
C PRO A 40 -0.95 -1.81 -8.26
N GLY A 41 0.36 -1.62 -8.43
CA GLY A 41 1.28 -2.61 -8.97
C GLY A 41 1.57 -3.76 -8.01
N GLU A 42 2.57 -4.56 -8.36
CA GLU A 42 3.06 -5.64 -7.51
C GLU A 42 3.86 -5.05 -6.33
N PRO A 43 3.63 -5.52 -5.08
CA PRO A 43 4.37 -5.04 -3.92
C PRO A 43 5.82 -5.57 -3.89
N SER A 44 6.75 -4.71 -3.51
CA SER A 44 8.12 -5.07 -3.10
C SER A 44 8.24 -5.08 -1.58
N THR A 45 9.25 -5.77 -1.03
CA THR A 45 9.56 -5.71 0.40
C THR A 45 11.05 -5.46 0.61
N GLU A 46 11.37 -4.30 1.17
CA GLU A 46 12.69 -3.99 1.73
C GLU A 46 12.81 -4.44 3.19
N LYS A 47 14.04 -4.79 3.59
CA LYS A 47 14.32 -5.34 4.92
C LYS A 47 15.49 -4.61 5.57
N GLU A 48 15.20 -3.82 6.60
CA GLU A 48 16.23 -3.17 7.40
C GLU A 48 16.45 -3.91 8.73
N LYS A 49 17.70 -4.30 9.00
CA LYS A 49 18.06 -4.94 10.28
C LYS A 49 18.56 -3.88 11.26
N LYS A 50 17.77 -3.61 12.30
CA LYS A 50 18.16 -2.71 13.40
C LYS A 50 18.56 -3.54 14.63
N SER A 51 19.61 -3.12 15.32
CA SER A 51 19.95 -3.71 16.62
C SER A 51 20.15 -2.60 17.64
N LYS A 52 19.46 -2.71 18.78
CA LYS A 52 19.51 -1.72 19.86
C LYS A 52 19.92 -2.40 21.15
N LYS A 53 20.88 -1.81 21.86
CA LYS A 53 21.26 -2.25 23.20
C LYS A 53 20.31 -1.62 24.22
N VAL A 54 19.64 -2.44 25.01
CA VAL A 54 18.74 -2.02 26.10
C VAL A 54 19.28 -2.62 27.40
N GLY A 55 19.95 -1.78 28.20
CA GLY A 55 20.72 -2.23 29.36
C GLY A 55 21.85 -3.18 28.96
N LYS A 56 21.90 -4.38 29.56
CA LYS A 56 22.87 -5.44 29.20
C LYS A 56 22.42 -6.32 28.03
N ARG A 57 21.20 -6.16 27.50
CA ARG A 57 20.64 -7.00 26.44
C ARG A 57 20.74 -6.31 25.09
N THR A 58 21.00 -7.08 24.03
CA THR A 58 20.91 -6.62 22.64
C THR A 58 19.58 -7.10 22.07
N VAL A 59 18.75 -6.16 21.63
CA VAL A 59 17.50 -6.42 20.92
C VAL A 59 17.78 -6.29 19.44
N LYS A 60 17.53 -7.35 18.67
CA LYS A 60 17.58 -7.32 17.20
C LYS A 60 16.14 -7.21 16.69
N SER A 61 15.85 -6.21 15.89
CA SER A 61 14.60 -6.08 15.15
C SER A 61 14.90 -6.07 13.66
N SER A 62 13.95 -6.56 12.87
CA SER A 62 13.93 -6.34 11.43
C SER A 62 12.68 -5.56 11.11
N GLU A 63 12.86 -4.33 10.66
CA GLU A 63 11.79 -3.56 10.07
C GLU A 63 11.66 -3.99 8.61
N LYS A 64 10.42 -4.12 8.14
CA LYS A 64 10.15 -4.44 6.74
C LYS A 64 9.29 -3.32 6.19
N THR A 65 9.79 -2.64 5.17
CA THR A 65 9.01 -1.68 4.39
C THR A 65 8.46 -2.43 3.20
N ILE A 66 7.18 -2.23 2.91
CA ILE A 66 6.51 -2.76 1.73
C ILE A 66 6.25 -1.56 0.84
N GLU A 67 6.75 -1.56 -0.39
CA GLU A 67 6.41 -0.52 -1.37
C GLU A 67 5.47 -1.07 -2.44
N VAL A 68 4.64 -0.19 -3.00
CA VAL A 68 3.79 -0.46 -4.15
C VAL A 68 3.77 0.78 -5.03
N VAL A 69 4.13 0.60 -6.30
CA VAL A 69 3.98 1.65 -7.32
C VAL A 69 2.52 1.74 -7.75
N VAL A 70 1.99 2.95 -7.81
CA VAL A 70 0.65 3.29 -8.27
C VAL A 70 0.74 4.36 -9.34
N ARG A 71 0.14 4.13 -10.51
CA ARG A 71 0.05 5.16 -11.54
C ARG A 71 -1.10 6.12 -11.24
N VAL A 72 -0.78 7.40 -11.09
CA VAL A 72 -1.72 8.48 -10.79
C VAL A 72 -1.51 9.62 -11.76
N LYS A 73 -2.55 9.92 -12.56
CA LYS A 73 -2.51 11.03 -13.54
C LYS A 73 -1.26 10.96 -14.43
N GLY A 74 -0.90 9.76 -14.88
CA GLY A 74 0.23 9.54 -15.78
C GLY A 74 1.62 9.46 -15.11
N CYS A 75 1.77 9.84 -13.85
CA CYS A 75 3.02 9.64 -13.08
C CYS A 75 2.96 8.35 -12.27
N ASP A 76 4.11 7.70 -12.10
CA ASP A 76 4.24 6.54 -11.21
C ASP A 76 4.63 7.06 -9.82
N LEU A 77 3.91 6.61 -8.80
CA LEU A 77 4.12 7.01 -7.41
C LEU A 77 4.36 5.78 -6.57
N GLU A 78 5.45 5.76 -5.84
CA GLU A 78 5.72 4.69 -4.89
C GLU A 78 5.09 5.04 -3.54
N PHE A 79 4.22 4.17 -3.05
CA PHE A 79 3.70 4.26 -1.70
C PHE A 79 4.35 3.18 -0.85
N ALA A 80 4.76 3.55 0.35
CA ALA A 80 5.40 2.65 1.29
C ALA A 80 4.55 2.47 2.56
N LYS A 81 4.74 1.32 3.22
CA LYS A 81 4.26 1.09 4.59
C LYS A 81 5.18 0.18 5.38
N ILE A 82 5.15 0.34 6.71
CA ILE A 82 5.78 -0.64 7.60
C ILE A 82 4.88 -1.88 7.71
N SER A 83 5.48 -3.05 7.47
CA SER A 83 4.80 -4.35 7.54
C SER A 83 4.14 -4.58 8.90
N GLY A 84 2.84 -4.87 8.88
CA GLY A 84 2.05 -5.11 10.10
C GLY A 84 1.56 -3.85 10.82
N GLN A 85 1.88 -2.65 10.31
CA GLN A 85 1.33 -1.39 10.80
C GLN A 85 0.17 -0.92 9.90
N SER A 86 -0.71 -0.09 10.48
CA SER A 86 -1.77 0.59 9.74
C SER A 86 -1.23 1.88 9.12
N GLY A 87 -1.78 2.27 7.98
CA GLY A 87 -1.38 3.47 7.26
C GLY A 87 -0.25 3.19 6.27
N TYR A 88 -0.02 4.19 5.41
CA TYR A 88 0.98 4.22 4.36
C TYR A 88 1.31 5.68 4.05
N TRP A 89 2.41 5.90 3.35
CA TRP A 89 2.80 7.22 2.86
C TRP A 89 3.28 7.18 1.42
N LEU A 90 3.22 8.32 0.74
CA LEU A 90 3.95 8.54 -0.50
C LEU A 90 5.44 8.59 -0.18
N ASP A 91 6.19 7.64 -0.74
CA ASP A 91 7.63 7.52 -0.59
C ASP A 91 8.32 8.27 -1.72
N GLU A 92 8.04 7.90 -2.97
CA GLU A 92 8.72 8.46 -4.14
C GLU A 92 7.77 8.85 -5.27
N LEU A 93 8.18 9.84 -6.07
CA LEU A 93 7.62 10.12 -7.40
C LEU A 93 8.61 9.63 -8.44
N HIS A 94 8.14 8.83 -9.40
CA HIS A 94 8.94 8.40 -10.53
C HIS A 94 8.52 9.14 -11.81
N VAL A 95 9.43 9.94 -12.36
CA VAL A 95 9.26 10.64 -13.64
C VAL A 95 10.03 9.86 -14.70
N ASN A 96 9.30 9.23 -15.63
CA ASN A 96 9.88 8.37 -16.68
C ASN A 96 10.75 7.23 -16.11
N GLY A 97 10.36 6.65 -14.97
CA GLY A 97 11.07 5.54 -14.34
C GLY A 97 12.35 5.94 -13.60
N GLN A 98 12.49 7.23 -13.27
CA GLN A 98 13.57 7.75 -12.44
C GLN A 98 12.98 8.56 -11.29
N GLU A 99 13.57 8.45 -10.10
CA GLU A 99 13.31 9.36 -8.98
C GLU A 99 14.01 10.70 -9.29
N PRO A 100 13.27 11.80 -9.53
CA PRO A 100 13.88 13.10 -9.78
C PRO A 100 14.21 13.77 -8.44
N GLU A 101 15.25 14.60 -8.44
CA GLU A 101 15.50 15.52 -7.34
C GLU A 101 14.29 16.45 -7.15
N TRP A 102 13.64 16.38 -5.99
CA TRP A 102 12.50 17.23 -5.62
C TRP A 102 12.84 18.08 -4.40
N PRO A 103 13.24 19.35 -4.60
CA PRO A 103 13.55 20.24 -3.48
C PRO A 103 12.36 20.42 -2.54
N ASN A 104 12.61 20.17 -1.24
CA ASN A 104 11.59 20.19 -0.18
C ASN A 104 10.45 19.20 -0.42
N TYR A 105 10.79 17.99 -0.88
CA TYR A 105 9.84 16.90 -1.05
C TYR A 105 8.97 16.74 0.21
N PRO A 106 7.64 16.82 0.08
CA PRO A 106 6.75 16.64 1.22
C PRO A 106 6.62 15.16 1.55
N GLU A 107 7.15 14.77 2.71
CA GLU A 107 7.09 13.39 3.20
C GLU A 107 5.73 13.04 3.80
N ASN A 108 5.50 11.74 4.00
CA ASN A 108 4.40 11.20 4.82
C ASN A 108 2.98 11.52 4.30
N LEU A 109 2.79 11.65 2.99
CA LEU A 109 1.50 12.01 2.41
C LEU A 109 0.59 10.81 2.20
N ASN A 110 -0.69 10.96 2.55
CA ASN A 110 -1.75 10.04 2.15
C ASN A 110 -2.29 10.39 0.75
N ARG A 111 -3.18 9.54 0.20
CA ARG A 111 -3.74 9.74 -1.16
C ARG A 111 -4.29 11.14 -1.42
N GLU A 112 -5.11 11.69 -0.53
CA GLU A 112 -5.75 12.99 -0.76
C GLU A 112 -4.71 14.11 -0.80
N GLN A 113 -3.73 14.04 0.10
CA GLN A 113 -2.61 14.98 0.15
C GLN A 113 -1.71 14.85 -1.07
N THR A 114 -1.45 13.61 -1.53
CA THR A 114 -0.71 13.35 -2.76
C THR A 114 -1.43 13.92 -3.98
N ILE A 115 -2.75 13.70 -4.12
CA ILE A 115 -3.52 14.26 -5.23
C ILE A 115 -3.49 15.79 -5.19
N ALA A 116 -3.66 16.39 -4.01
CA ALA A 116 -3.57 17.83 -3.82
C ALA A 116 -2.18 18.38 -4.14
N LEU A 117 -1.12 17.66 -3.76
CA LEU A 117 0.26 18.02 -4.09
C LEU A 117 0.47 18.08 -5.60
N LEU A 118 0.04 17.04 -6.32
CA LEU A 118 0.24 16.94 -7.77
C LEU A 118 -0.55 18.01 -8.54
N ALA A 119 -1.77 18.31 -8.10
CA ALA A 119 -2.63 19.32 -8.72
C ALA A 119 -2.31 20.77 -8.28
N GLY A 120 -1.63 20.94 -7.14
CA GLY A 120 -1.37 22.24 -6.53
C GLY A 120 -0.21 23.01 -7.19
N SER A 121 -0.07 24.28 -6.80
CA SER A 121 0.96 25.21 -7.31
C SER A 121 2.33 25.09 -6.63
N SER A 122 2.55 24.08 -5.78
CA SER A 122 3.87 23.86 -5.19
C SER A 122 4.93 23.60 -6.26
N THR A 123 6.18 23.95 -5.97
CA THR A 123 7.32 23.64 -6.84
C THR A 123 7.35 22.15 -7.14
N LYS A 124 7.43 21.81 -8.43
CA LYS A 124 7.49 20.43 -8.94
C LYS A 124 8.92 20.13 -9.40
N PRO A 125 9.34 18.85 -9.35
CA PRO A 125 10.66 18.48 -9.82
C PRO A 125 10.72 18.58 -11.35
N ASP A 126 11.94 18.61 -11.87
CA ASP A 126 12.16 18.64 -13.31
C ASP A 126 11.53 17.42 -13.99
N GLY A 127 10.95 17.65 -15.16
CA GLY A 127 10.26 16.60 -15.94
C GLY A 127 8.88 16.23 -15.42
N PHE A 128 8.39 16.76 -14.29
CA PHE A 128 7.05 16.44 -13.76
C PHE A 128 5.94 16.56 -14.81
N THR A 129 5.95 17.62 -15.63
CA THR A 129 4.95 17.85 -16.67
C THR A 129 5.01 16.84 -17.83
N SER A 130 6.08 16.03 -17.94
CA SER A 130 6.16 14.96 -18.94
C SER A 130 5.32 13.75 -18.53
N CYS A 131 5.11 13.53 -17.22
CA CYS A 131 4.27 12.45 -16.73
C CYS A 131 2.88 12.92 -16.28
N TYR A 132 2.77 14.11 -15.67
CA TYR A 132 1.52 14.53 -15.05
C TYR A 132 0.50 15.01 -16.08
N LYS A 133 -0.60 14.26 -16.16
CA LYS A 133 -1.71 14.47 -17.06
C LYS A 133 -3.01 14.51 -16.23
N PRO A 134 -3.46 15.71 -15.81
CA PRO A 134 -4.56 15.86 -14.86
C PRO A 134 -5.90 15.25 -15.34
N ASN A 135 -6.05 15.10 -16.66
CA ASN A 135 -7.25 14.57 -17.30
C ASN A 135 -7.22 13.04 -17.51
N GLU A 136 -6.11 12.35 -17.21
CA GLU A 136 -6.08 10.89 -17.22
C GLU A 136 -6.80 10.31 -15.98
N ALA A 137 -7.41 9.14 -16.11
CA ALA A 137 -8.14 8.46 -15.04
C ALA A 137 -7.21 7.66 -14.14
#